data_AF-A0A094F958-F1
#
_entry.id   AF-A0A094F958-F1
#
_cell.length_a   1.000
_cell.length_b   1.000
_cell.length_c   1.000
_cell.angle_alpha   90.00
_cell.angle_beta   90.00
_cell.angle_gamma   90.00
#
_symmetry.space_group_name_H-M   'P 1'
#
loop_
_entity.id
_entity.type
_entity.pdbx_description
1 polymer ?
#
loop_
_entity_poly.entity_id
_entity_poly.type
_entity_poly.pdbx_seq_one_letter_code
_entity_poly.pdbx_strand_id
1 'polypeptide(L)' 'MYQKVPDDAFKGFMPEVMRDQVFEMWVFYRDYGYYGANMEEEIEWAARQARGKWTSLEEFLKKVEFKLE' A
#
# COMPACT_ATOMS: atom_id res chain seq x y z
N MET A 1 -17.70 2.84 2.46
CA MET A 1 -17.53 2.89 3.93
C MET A 1 -16.33 2.03 4.29
N TYR A 2 -15.41 2.50 5.14
CA TYR A 2 -14.27 1.70 5.59
C TYR A 2 -14.73 0.67 6.63
N GLN A 3 -14.31 -0.58 6.46
CA GLN A 3 -14.60 -1.66 7.41
C GLN A 3 -13.31 -2.40 7.76
N LYS A 4 -12.98 -2.44 9.05
CA LYS A 4 -11.89 -3.28 9.57
C LYS A 4 -12.40 -4.70 9.77
N VAL A 5 -11.74 -5.66 9.16
CA VAL A 5 -12.07 -7.10 9.29
C VAL A 5 -11.01 -7.81 10.14
N PRO A 6 -11.34 -8.95 10.78
CA PRO A 6 -10.36 -9.78 11.47
C PRO A 6 -9.28 -10.31 10.51
N ASP A 7 -8.07 -10.50 11.04
CA ASP A 7 -6.90 -10.96 10.28
C ASP A 7 -7.15 -12.30 9.57
N ASP A 8 -7.73 -13.29 10.27
CA ASP A 8 -8.05 -14.60 9.69
C ASP A 8 -9.10 -14.52 8.58
N ALA A 9 -10.08 -13.63 8.73
CA ALA A 9 -11.07 -13.39 7.68
C ALA A 9 -10.41 -12.78 6.45
N PHE A 10 -9.46 -11.86 6.64
CA PHE A 10 -8.74 -11.24 5.54
C PHE A 10 -7.81 -12.22 4.81
N LYS A 11 -7.11 -13.08 5.57
CA LYS A 11 -6.27 -14.17 5.04
C LYS A 11 -7.06 -15.13 4.13
N GLY A 12 -8.34 -15.31 4.39
CA GLY A 12 -9.25 -16.11 3.56
C GLY A 12 -9.40 -15.62 2.12
N PHE A 13 -9.12 -14.33 1.83
CA PHE A 13 -9.18 -13.76 0.48
C PHE A 13 -7.86 -13.88 -0.30
N MET A 14 -6.78 -14.39 0.33
CA MET A 14 -5.46 -14.45 -0.30
C MET A 14 -5.17 -15.79 -0.98
N PRO A 15 -4.38 -15.80 -2.08
CA PRO A 15 -3.88 -17.03 -2.67
C PRO A 15 -3.10 -17.86 -1.65
N GLU A 16 -3.42 -19.15 -1.55
CA GLU A 16 -2.86 -20.04 -0.51
C GLU A 16 -1.32 -20.09 -0.53
N VAL A 17 -0.72 -20.11 -1.73
CA VAL A 17 0.73 -20.23 -1.93
C VAL A 17 1.53 -19.09 -1.30
N MET A 18 0.94 -17.90 -1.17
CA MET A 18 1.63 -16.70 -0.67
C MET A 18 0.88 -16.01 0.47
N ARG A 19 -0.12 -16.68 1.06
CA ARG A 19 -1.03 -16.08 2.05
C ARG A 19 -0.26 -15.43 3.19
N ASP A 20 0.61 -16.18 3.84
CA ASP A 20 1.29 -15.68 5.04
C ASP A 20 2.32 -14.62 4.67
N GLN A 21 3.08 -14.80 3.59
CA GLN A 21 4.06 -13.81 3.13
C GLN A 21 3.40 -12.46 2.78
N VAL A 22 2.30 -12.50 2.03
CA VAL A 22 1.56 -11.29 1.66
C VAL A 22 0.89 -10.69 2.89
N PHE A 23 0.28 -11.51 3.75
CA PHE A 23 -0.38 -11.01 4.96
C PHE A 23 0.60 -10.34 5.92
N GLU A 24 1.75 -10.95 6.18
CA GLU A 24 2.79 -10.38 7.05
C GLU A 24 3.31 -9.04 6.50
N MET A 25 3.51 -8.94 5.18
CA MET A 25 3.82 -7.66 4.53
C MET A 25 2.74 -6.59 4.82
N TRP A 26 1.45 -6.95 4.74
CA TRP A 26 0.36 -6.03 5.09
C TRP A 26 0.32 -5.65 6.57
N VAL A 27 0.67 -6.56 7.48
CA VAL A 27 0.81 -6.25 8.91
C VAL A 27 1.88 -5.19 9.13
N PHE A 28 3.02 -5.32 8.45
CA PHE A 28 4.08 -4.31 8.52
C PHE A 28 3.61 -2.92 8.05
N TYR A 29 2.94 -2.85 6.90
CA TYR A 29 2.35 -1.59 6.44
C TYR A 29 1.30 -1.02 7.40
N ARG A 30 0.43 -1.86 7.98
CA ARG A 30 -0.64 -1.43 8.88
C ARG A 30 -0.09 -0.88 10.20
N ASP A 31 0.87 -1.58 10.79
CA ASP A 31 1.29 -1.32 12.17
C ASP A 31 2.50 -0.38 12.25
N TYR A 32 3.32 -0.31 11.18
CA TYR A 32 4.56 0.47 11.15
C TYR A 32 4.63 1.46 9.98
N GLY A 33 3.68 1.41 9.03
CA GLY A 33 3.69 2.25 7.83
C GLY A 33 4.69 1.80 6.75
N TYR A 34 5.56 0.85 7.06
CA TYR A 34 6.67 0.41 6.22
C TYR A 34 6.82 -1.11 6.26
N TYR A 35 7.30 -1.69 5.16
CA TYR A 35 7.57 -3.12 5.06
C TYR A 35 8.92 -3.53 5.69
N GLY A 36 9.92 -2.66 5.58
CA GLY A 36 11.29 -2.95 6.02
C GLY A 36 11.92 -1.81 6.80
N ALA A 37 12.97 -2.13 7.56
CA ALA A 37 13.65 -1.19 8.45
C ALA A 37 14.26 0.03 7.72
N ASN A 38 14.66 -0.12 6.46
CA ASN A 38 15.29 0.93 5.66
C ASN A 38 14.32 1.62 4.70
N MET A 39 13.02 1.35 4.82
CA MET A 39 12.06 1.76 3.80
C MET A 39 11.83 3.27 3.78
N GLU A 40 12.04 3.95 4.89
CA GLU A 40 12.00 5.41 4.96
C GLU A 40 13.07 6.03 4.04
N GLU A 41 14.32 5.58 4.16
CA GLU A 41 15.42 6.04 3.32
C GLU A 41 15.23 5.64 1.85
N GLU A 42 14.70 4.44 1.59
CA GLU A 42 14.39 3.99 0.23
C GLU A 42 13.32 4.86 -0.42
N ILE A 43 12.28 5.26 0.32
CA ILE A 43 11.22 6.15 -0.16
C ILE A 43 11.78 7.55 -0.45
N GLU A 44 12.59 8.11 0.44
CA GLU A 44 13.24 9.40 0.20
C GLU A 44 14.15 9.35 -1.03
N TRP A 45 14.94 8.29 -1.17
CA TRP A 45 15.81 8.11 -2.33
C TRP A 45 14.99 8.00 -3.62
N ALA A 46 13.94 7.18 -3.62
CA ALA A 46 13.07 6.99 -4.77
C ALA A 46 12.36 8.29 -5.19
N ALA A 47 11.91 9.09 -4.23
CA ALA A 47 11.33 10.40 -4.49
C ALA A 47 12.31 11.35 -5.21
N ARG A 48 13.61 11.29 -4.86
CA ARG A 48 14.67 12.07 -5.54
C ARG A 48 15.01 11.55 -6.93
N GLN A 49 14.80 10.25 -7.21
CA GLN A 49 15.03 9.67 -8.54
C GLN A 49 13.87 9.90 -9.51
N ALA A 50 12.67 10.21 -9.01
CA ALA A 50 11.50 10.42 -9.84
C ALA A 50 11.69 11.61 -10.80
N ARG A 51 11.39 11.39 -12.09
CA ARG A 51 11.41 12.45 -13.11
C ARG A 51 10.02 13.05 -13.27
N GLY A 52 9.95 14.37 -13.41
CA GLY A 52 8.69 15.09 -13.60
C GLY A 52 8.03 15.48 -12.27
N LYS A 53 6.76 15.91 -12.35
CA LYS A 53 6.00 16.33 -11.17
C LYS A 53 5.52 15.10 -10.40
N TRP A 54 5.86 15.03 -9.10
CA TRP A 54 5.27 14.07 -8.19
C TRP A 54 3.78 14.39 -8.01
N THR A 55 2.91 13.42 -8.30
CA THR A 55 1.46 13.61 -8.19
C THR A 55 0.92 12.89 -6.97
N SER A 56 0.05 13.55 -6.21
CA SER A 56 -0.70 12.88 -5.15
C SER A 56 -1.71 11.88 -5.71
N LEU A 57 -2.22 10.97 -4.86
CA LEU A 57 -3.31 10.07 -5.24
C LEU A 57 -4.54 10.85 -5.74
N GLU A 58 -4.87 11.97 -5.12
CA GLU A 58 -5.99 12.83 -5.53
C GLU A 58 -5.77 13.43 -6.92
N GLU A 59 -4.57 13.96 -7.19
CA GLU A 59 -4.22 14.49 -8.52
C GLU A 59 -4.29 13.39 -9.59
N PHE A 60 -3.82 12.19 -9.26
CA PHE A 60 -3.92 11.04 -10.15
C PHE A 60 -5.39 10.66 -10.44
N LEU A 61 -6.23 10.55 -9.39
CA LEU A 61 -7.65 10.20 -9.53
C LEU A 61 -8.41 11.25 -10.35
N LYS A 62 -8.11 12.54 -10.16
CA LYS A 62 -8.64 13.64 -10.99
C LYS A 62 -8.21 13.51 -12.45
N LYS A 63 -6.94 13.18 -12.69
CA LYS A 63 -6.38 13.01 -14.04
C LYS A 63 -7.03 11.88 -14.82
N VAL A 64 -7.37 10.78 -14.15
CA VAL A 64 -8.03 9.61 -14.78
C VAL A 64 -9.56 9.72 -14.77
N GLU A 65 -10.11 10.89 -14.39
CA GLU A 65 -11.54 11.15 -14.30
C GLU A 65 -12.30 10.11 -13.45
N PHE A 66 -11.66 9.61 -12.39
CA PHE A 66 -12.26 8.61 -11.52
C PHE A 66 -13.51 9.18 -10.83
N LYS A 67 -14.62 8.45 -10.92
CA LYS A 67 -15.88 8.76 -10.23
C LYS A 67 -16.19 7.63 -9.26
N LEU A 68 -16.59 7.99 -8.05
CA LEU A 68 -17.08 7.03 -7.06
C LEU A 68 -18.49 6.59 -7.50
N GLU A 69 -18.69 5.29 -7.67
CA GLU A 69 -20.01 4.67 -7.82
C GLU A 69 -20.66 4.40 -6.46
#